data_AF-A0A3B0XPW2-F1
#
_entry.id   AF-A0A3B0XPW2-F1
#
_cell.length_a   1.000
_cell.length_b   1.000
_cell.length_c   1.000
_cell.angle_alpha   90.00
_cell.angle_beta   90.00
_cell.angle_gamma   90.00
#
_symmetry.space_group_name_H-M   'P 1'
#
loop_
_entity.id
_entity.type
_entity.pdbx_description
1 polymer ?
#
loop_
_entity_poly.entity_id
_entity_poly.type
_entity_poly.pdbx_seq_one_letter_code
_entity_poly.pdbx_strand_id
1 'polypeptide(L)' 'MKERIVRRTKEEIKKMKGKTNHVHVGNTSDKEIERQVDGDPDSYIPTEEELKNFKRVNEDNKDE' A
#
# COMPACT_ATOMS: atom_id res chain seq x y z
N MET A 1 14.53 -0.17 18.45
CA MET A 1 14.19 -1.53 18.94
C MET A 1 14.42 -2.50 17.78
N LYS A 2 15.10 -3.63 17.96
CA LYS A 2 15.24 -4.62 16.87
C LYS A 2 13.93 -5.41 16.76
N GLU A 3 13.24 -5.30 15.63
CA GLU A 3 12.04 -6.11 15.38
C GLU A 3 12.40 -7.60 15.40
N ARG A 4 11.70 -8.37 16.24
CA ARG A 4 11.86 -9.82 16.30
C ARG A 4 11.18 -10.43 15.08
N ILE A 5 11.94 -11.11 14.22
CA ILE A 5 11.36 -11.89 13.11
C ILE A 5 10.54 -13.04 13.71
N VAL A 6 9.22 -12.95 13.63
CA VAL A 6 8.29 -14.00 14.08
C VAL A 6 8.11 -15.02 12.96
N ARG A 7 8.58 -16.26 13.18
CA ARG A 7 8.37 -17.37 12.23
C ARG A 7 7.04 -18.06 12.53
N ARG A 8 6.26 -18.36 11.49
CA ARG A 8 4.98 -19.09 11.57
C ARG A 8 4.97 -20.26 10.60
N THR A 9 4.24 -21.30 10.95
CA THR A 9 3.99 -22.48 10.11
C THR A 9 2.98 -22.17 9.00
N LYS A 10 2.97 -23.00 7.94
CA LYS A 10 2.01 -22.86 6.83
C LYS A 10 0.55 -22.94 7.31
N GLU A 11 0.26 -23.74 8.32
CA GLU A 11 -1.10 -23.88 8.87
C GLU A 11 -1.54 -22.65 9.67
N GLU A 12 -0.63 -22.06 10.46
CA GLU A 12 -0.90 -20.81 11.17
C GLU A 12 -1.18 -19.66 10.20
N ILE A 13 -0.43 -19.60 9.10
CA ILE A 13 -0.67 -18.63 8.02
C ILE A 13 -2.03 -18.88 7.34
N LYS A 14 -2.40 -20.14 7.08
CA LYS A 14 -3.73 -20.47 6.51
C LYS A 14 -4.87 -20.06 7.44
N LYS A 15 -4.73 -20.23 8.76
CA LYS A 15 -5.71 -19.77 9.76
C LYS A 15 -5.79 -18.23 9.86
N MET A 16 -4.78 -17.53 9.37
CA MET A 16 -4.78 -16.06 9.28
C MET A 16 -5.34 -15.56 7.95
N LYS A 17 -5.35 -16.40 6.92
CA LYS A 17 -5.90 -16.10 5.60
C LYS A 17 -7.43 -16.09 5.71
N GLY A 18 -8.02 -14.89 5.77
CA GLY A 18 -9.47 -14.71 5.94
C GLY A 18 -9.90 -13.96 7.20
N LYS A 19 -8.98 -13.28 7.91
CA LYS A 19 -9.34 -12.35 8.99
C LYS A 19 -9.91 -11.01 8.50
N THR A 20 -10.32 -10.93 7.24
CA THR A 20 -11.09 -9.79 6.76
C THR A 20 -12.38 -9.77 7.56
N ASN A 21 -12.56 -8.72 8.37
CA ASN A 21 -13.79 -8.54 9.11
C ASN A 21 -14.89 -8.12 8.13
N HIS A 22 -15.47 -9.11 7.44
CA HIS A 22 -16.46 -8.91 6.38
C HIS A 22 -17.70 -8.16 6.89
N VAL A 23 -18.04 -8.31 8.17
CA VAL A 23 -19.12 -7.55 8.82
C VAL A 23 -18.75 -6.07 8.91
N HIS A 24 -17.52 -5.76 9.31
CA HIS A 24 -17.04 -4.38 9.32
C HIS A 24 -17.00 -3.80 7.91
N VAL A 25 -16.41 -4.50 6.94
CA VAL A 25 -16.32 -4.04 5.54
C VAL A 25 -17.70 -3.81 4.92
N GLY A 26 -18.66 -4.70 5.16
CA GLY A 26 -20.02 -4.55 4.63
C GLY A 26 -20.83 -3.44 5.27
N ASN A 27 -20.43 -2.97 6.46
CA ASN A 27 -21.08 -1.89 7.19
C ASN A 27 -20.32 -0.55 7.06
N THR A 28 -19.17 -0.53 6.39
CA THR A 28 -18.41 0.71 6.18
C THR A 28 -19.21 1.65 5.28
N SER A 29 -19.48 2.86 5.77
CA SER A 29 -20.20 3.88 4.99
C SER A 29 -19.29 4.55 3.95
N ASP A 30 -19.88 5.12 2.90
CA ASP A 30 -19.13 5.84 1.85
C ASP A 30 -18.23 6.94 2.43
N LYS A 31 -18.72 7.73 3.39
CA LYS A 31 -17.94 8.77 4.08
C LYS A 31 -16.72 8.21 4.83
N GLU A 32 -16.84 6.99 5.34
CA GLU A 32 -15.76 6.32 6.06
C GLU A 32 -14.75 5.70 5.08
N ILE A 33 -15.21 5.25 3.91
CA ILE A 33 -14.35 4.86 2.80
C ILE A 33 -13.55 6.06 2.29
N GLU A 34 -14.21 7.20 2.04
CA GLU A 34 -13.55 8.44 1.59
C GLU A 34 -12.44 8.87 2.55
N ARG A 35 -12.70 8.84 3.86
CA ARG A 35 -11.67 9.15 4.88
C ARG A 35 -10.50 8.17 4.86
N GLN A 36 -10.74 6.90 4.58
CA GLN A 36 -9.68 5.90 4.49
C GLN A 36 -8.82 6.13 3.25
N VAL A 37 -9.44 6.48 2.12
CA VAL A 37 -8.75 6.82 0.87
C VAL A 37 -7.94 8.11 1.04
N ASP A 38 -8.53 9.16 1.60
CA ASP A 38 -7.85 10.44 1.82
C ASP A 38 -6.65 10.33 2.77
N GLY A 39 -6.70 9.39 3.72
CA GLY A 39 -5.65 9.15 4.70
C GLY A 39 -4.62 8.10 4.28
N ASP A 40 -4.78 7.47 3.12
CA ASP A 40 -3.89 6.41 2.66
C ASP A 40 -2.59 7.00 2.10
N PRO A 41 -1.42 6.77 2.73
CA PRO A 41 -0.15 7.30 2.25
C PRO A 41 0.23 6.74 0.87
N ASP A 42 -0.28 5.56 0.48
CA ASP A 42 -0.04 4.96 -0.82
C ASP A 42 -0.94 5.56 -1.92
N SER A 43 -1.97 6.33 -1.54
CA SER A 43 -2.87 7.00 -2.48
C SER A 43 -2.29 8.31 -3.06
N TYR A 44 -1.07 8.69 -2.69
CA TYR A 44 -0.40 9.87 -3.25
C TYR A 44 -0.10 9.67 -4.74
N ILE A 45 -0.76 10.48 -5.57
CA ILE A 45 -0.51 10.58 -7.01
C ILE A 45 0.29 11.87 -7.26
N PRO A 46 1.54 11.79 -7.77
CA PRO A 46 2.35 12.97 -8.00
C PRO A 46 1.68 13.95 -8.99
N THR A 47 1.80 15.23 -8.71
CA THR A 47 1.37 16.31 -9.61
C THR A 47 2.24 16.37 -10.87
N GLU A 48 1.76 17.05 -11.92
CA GLU A 48 2.56 17.24 -13.15
C GLU A 48 3.90 17.94 -12.89
N GLU A 49 3.96 18.86 -11.92
CA GLU A 49 5.20 19.55 -11.53
C GLU A 49 6.18 18.59 -10.85
N GLU A 50 5.68 17.70 -9.99
CA GLU A 50 6.49 16.68 -9.32
C GLU A 50 6.96 15.61 -10.31
N LEU A 51 6.11 15.21 -11.27
CA LEU A 51 6.45 14.27 -12.34
C LEU A 51 7.59 14.77 -13.23
N LYS A 52 7.73 16.09 -13.45
CA LYS A 52 8.85 16.66 -14.22
C LYS A 52 10.21 16.44 -13.57
N ASN A 53 10.25 16.24 -12.25
CA ASN A 53 11.49 15.96 -11.53
C ASN A 53 11.93 14.49 -11.68
N PHE A 54 11.06 13.61 -12.16
CA PHE A 54 11.41 12.22 -12.41
C PHE A 54 12.21 12.12 -13.71
N LYS A 55 13.41 11.56 -13.59
CA LYS A 55 14.23 11.23 -14.75
C LYS A 55 13.69 9.96 -15.42
N ARG A 56 13.68 9.95 -16.76
CA ARG A 56 13.38 8.74 -17.52
C ARG A 56 14.54 7.78 -17.42
N VAL A 57 14.24 6.53 -17.05
CA VAL A 57 15.26 5.47 -16.83
C VAL A 57 16.07 5.13 -18.09
N ASN A 58 15.56 5.48 -19.28
CA ASN A 58 16.18 5.12 -20.56
C ASN A 58 16.76 6.31 -21.35
N GLU A 59 16.70 7.54 -20.83
CA GLU A 59 17.27 8.69 -21.55
C GLU A 59 18.76 8.90 -21.25
N ASP A 60 19.28 8.32 -20.17
CA ASP A 60 20.69 8.49 -19.75
C ASP A 60 21.55 7.21 -19.89
N ASN A 61 21.07 6.14 -20.56
CA ASN A 61 21.96 5.04 -21.04
C ASN A 61 22.46 5.32 -22.47
N LYS A 62 22.83 6.58 -22.71
CA LYS A 62 23.57 7.04 -23.89
C LYS A 62 24.81 7.86 -23.49
N ASP A 63 25.29 7.68 -22.27
CA ASP A 63 26.64 8.10 -21.88
C ASP A 63 27.53 6.85 -21.86
N GLU A 64 28.38 6.77 -22.90
CA GLU A 64 29.65 6.04 -23.08
C GLU A 64 29.83 4.60 -22.53
#